data_AF-A0A357I2A1-F1
#
_entry.id   AF-A0A357I2A1-F1
#
_cell.length_a   1.000
_cell.length_b   1.000
_cell.length_c   1.000
_cell.angle_alpha   90.00
_cell.angle_beta   90.00
_cell.angle_gamma   90.00
#
_symmetry.space_group_name_H-M   'P 1'
#
loop_
_entity.id
_entity.type
_entity.pdbx_description
1 polymer ?
#
loop_
_entity_poly.entity_id
_entity_poly.type
_entity_poly.pdbx_seq_one_letter_code
_entity_poly.pdbx_strand_id
1 'polypeptide(L)'
;MNPNIYQVLHIVGIAMVFLGYGALLARSMAAPDNVSVRKLGSITSGIGLLLILVAGFGLISKMGHNFTSPWLIVKMLIWLALGGLIVLINRKPQLAVMLWWVLIALGAIAASMVYIVRF
;
A
#
# COMPACT_ATOMS: atom_id res chain seq x y z
N MET A 1 13.48 12.83 16.95
CA MET A 1 12.17 13.00 16.27
C MET A 1 11.14 12.15 16.98
N ASN A 2 9.95 12.70 17.18
CA ASN A 2 8.81 12.03 17.80
C ASN A 2 8.31 10.88 16.89
N PRO A 3 8.16 9.63 17.39
CA PRO A 3 7.63 8.49 16.61
C PRO A 3 6.29 8.77 15.92
N ASN A 4 5.47 9.66 16.48
CA ASN A 4 4.17 10.04 15.94
C ASN A 4 4.26 10.63 14.53
N ILE A 5 5.38 11.30 14.18
CA ILE A 5 5.59 11.83 12.83
C ILE A 5 5.64 10.70 11.81
N TYR A 6 6.40 9.63 12.12
CA TYR A 6 6.45 8.47 11.25
C TYR A 6 5.09 7.76 11.19
N GLN A 7 4.33 7.73 12.28
CA GLN A 7 2.98 7.16 12.26
C GLN A 7 2.05 7.92 11.32
N VAL A 8 2.05 9.26 11.40
CA VAL A 8 1.26 10.10 10.49
C VAL A 8 1.68 9.87 9.04
N LEU A 9 2.98 9.93 8.73
CA LEU A 9 3.49 9.70 7.38
C LEU A 9 3.12 8.30 6.85
N HIS A 10 3.17 7.28 7.71
CA HIS A 10 2.82 5.92 7.33
C HIS A 10 1.33 5.79 6.99
N ILE A 11 0.44 6.37 7.80
CA ILE A 11 -1.01 6.35 7.56
C ILE A 11 -1.36 7.16 6.30
N VAL A 12 -0.76 8.34 6.12
CA VAL A 12 -0.94 9.13 4.90
C VAL A 12 -0.47 8.35 3.67
N GLY A 13 0.68 7.67 3.75
CA GLY A 13 1.17 6.80 2.70
C GLY A 13 0.20 5.68 2.34
N ILE A 14 -0.39 5.01 3.35
CA ILE A 14 -1.44 4.00 3.16
C ILE A 14 -2.63 4.61 2.43
N ALA A 15 -3.16 5.74 2.90
CA ALA A 15 -4.30 6.41 2.27
C ALA A 15 -4.01 6.75 0.80
N MET A 16 -2.81 7.24 0.50
CA MET A 16 -2.38 7.55 -0.87
C MET A 16 -2.30 6.30 -1.76
N VAL A 17 -1.79 5.17 -1.26
CA VAL A 17 -1.75 3.91 -2.03
C VAL A 17 -3.16 3.44 -2.37
N PHE A 18 -4.06 3.38 -1.37
CA PHE A 18 -5.42 2.90 -1.58
C PHE A 18 -6.24 3.84 -2.47
N LEU A 19 -6.08 5.17 -2.31
CA LEU A 19 -6.72 6.16 -3.18
C LEU A 19 -6.21 6.05 -4.62
N GLY A 20 -4.89 6.00 -4.79
CA GLY A 20 -4.26 5.88 -6.11
C GLY A 20 -4.67 4.60 -6.81
N TYR A 21 -4.68 3.47 -6.11
CA TYR A 21 -5.11 2.19 -6.68
C TYR A 21 -6.61 2.12 -6.93
N GLY A 22 -7.44 2.68 -6.06
CA GLY A 22 -8.87 2.82 -6.31
C GLY A 22 -9.15 3.57 -7.62
N ALA A 23 -8.46 4.70 -7.83
CA ALA A 23 -8.54 5.46 -9.09
C ALA A 23 -8.05 4.65 -10.30
N LEU A 24 -6.91 3.95 -10.19
CA LEU A 24 -6.37 3.14 -11.28
C LEU A 24 -7.26 1.95 -11.63
N LEU A 25 -7.86 1.29 -10.64
CA LEU A 25 -8.77 0.17 -10.83
C LEU A 25 -10.09 0.63 -11.45
N ALA A 26 -10.69 1.71 -10.93
CA ALA A 26 -11.90 2.31 -11.50
C ALA A 26 -11.68 2.72 -12.96
N ARG A 27 -10.55 3.37 -13.25
CA ARG A 27 -10.10 3.69 -14.60
C ARG A 27 -9.97 2.44 -15.47
N SER A 28 -9.32 1.39 -14.98
CA SER A 28 -9.16 0.14 -15.73
C SER A 28 -10.50 -0.55 -16.05
N MET A 29 -11.56 -0.30 -15.28
CA MET A 29 -12.90 -0.83 -15.55
C MET A 29 -13.73 0.05 -16.50
N ALA A 30 -13.67 1.37 -16.34
CA ALA A 30 -14.58 2.30 -17.02
C ALA A 30 -13.95 3.07 -18.19
N ALA A 31 -12.65 3.37 -18.13
CA ALA A 31 -11.96 4.18 -19.13
C ALA A 31 -10.45 3.82 -19.21
N PRO A 32 -10.09 2.63 -19.74
CA PRO A 32 -8.72 2.11 -19.73
C PRO A 32 -7.69 3.01 -20.42
N ASP A 33 -8.13 3.86 -21.35
CA ASP A 33 -7.26 4.75 -22.12
C ASP A 33 -7.11 6.15 -21.49
N ASN A 34 -7.75 6.43 -20.35
CA ASN A 34 -7.64 7.72 -19.69
C ASN A 34 -6.23 7.91 -19.06
N VAL A 35 -5.36 8.62 -19.79
CA VAL A 35 -3.96 8.87 -19.43
C VAL A 35 -3.84 9.76 -18.19
N SER A 36 -4.73 10.75 -18.02
CA SER A 36 -4.67 11.69 -16.89
C SER A 36 -4.88 10.96 -15.56
N VAL A 37 -5.94 10.14 -15.47
CA VAL A 37 -6.22 9.34 -14.27
C VAL A 37 -5.13 8.29 -14.04
N ARG A 38 -4.59 7.69 -15.12
CA ARG A 38 -3.45 6.78 -15.01
C ARG A 38 -2.24 7.45 -14.35
N LYS A 39 -1.89 8.66 -14.78
CA LYS A 39 -0.75 9.42 -14.25
C LYS A 39 -0.99 9.83 -12.80
N LEU A 40 -2.14 10.41 -12.49
CA LEU A 40 -2.49 10.84 -11.13
C LEU A 40 -2.49 9.65 -10.16
N GLY A 41 -3.16 8.57 -10.52
CA GLY A 41 -3.23 7.35 -9.71
C GLY A 41 -1.86 6.74 -9.46
N SER A 42 -1.02 6.65 -10.51
CA SER A 42 0.32 6.06 -10.41
C SER A 42 1.28 6.90 -9.55
N ILE A 43 1.26 8.22 -9.71
CA ILE A 43 2.09 9.13 -8.89
C ILE A 43 1.64 9.07 -7.43
N THR A 44 0.34 9.15 -7.18
CA THR A 44 -0.22 9.12 -5.82
C THR A 44 0.13 7.81 -5.12
N SER A 45 -0.08 6.66 -5.78
CA SER A 45 0.28 5.37 -5.19
C SER A 45 1.79 5.18 -5.05
N GLY A 46 2.60 5.68 -5.99
CA GLY A 46 4.05 5.58 -5.94
C GLY A 46 4.66 6.38 -4.77
N ILE A 47 4.23 7.63 -4.59
CA ILE A 47 4.63 8.45 -3.45
C ILE A 47 4.09 7.85 -2.14
N GLY A 48 2.85 7.38 -2.14
CA GLY A 48 2.25 6.70 -1.00
C GLY A 48 3.09 5.51 -0.54
N LEU A 49 3.54 4.67 -1.48
CA LEU A 49 4.38 3.51 -1.18
C LEU A 49 5.74 3.92 -0.61
N LEU A 50 6.37 4.97 -1.16
CA LEU A 50 7.61 5.51 -0.61
C LEU A 50 7.43 5.97 0.83
N LEU A 51 6.34 6.69 1.13
CA LEU A 51 6.01 7.13 2.49
C LEU A 51 5.80 5.93 3.43
N ILE A 52 5.06 4.89 2.99
CA ILE A 52 4.86 3.67 3.76
C ILE A 52 6.20 3.05 4.15
N LEU A 53 7.12 2.88 3.19
CA LEU A 53 8.41 2.24 3.42
C LEU A 53 9.30 3.07 4.36
N VAL A 54 9.53 4.35 4.03
CA VAL A 54 10.40 5.23 4.81
C VAL A 54 9.86 5.40 6.24
N ALA A 55 8.57 5.66 6.38
CA ALA A 55 7.96 5.86 7.69
C ALA A 55 7.81 4.55 8.47
N GLY A 56 7.54 3.43 7.78
CA GLY A 56 7.46 2.10 8.37
C GLY A 56 8.79 1.67 8.98
N PHE A 57 9.90 1.83 8.25
CA PHE A 57 11.23 1.58 8.79
C PHE A 57 11.60 2.53 9.94
N GLY A 58 11.23 3.81 9.83
CA GLY A 58 11.39 4.78 10.92
C GLY A 58 10.67 4.34 12.20
N LEU A 59 9.43 3.86 12.08
CA LEU A 59 8.65 3.32 13.20
C LEU A 59 9.29 2.08 13.82
N ILE A 60 9.73 1.12 13.01
CA ILE A 60 10.39 -0.10 13.48
C ILE A 60 11.62 0.23 14.32
N SER A 61 12.49 1.12 13.79
CA SER A 61 13.70 1.57 14.48
C SER A 61 13.37 2.32 15.79
N LYS A 62 12.38 3.21 15.78
CA LYS A 62 12.03 4.03 16.94
C LYS A 62 11.30 3.27 18.04
N MET A 63 10.52 2.25 17.70
CA MET A 63 9.80 1.42 18.66
C MET A 63 10.61 0.20 19.12
N GLY A 64 11.83 0.00 18.59
CA GLY A 64 12.69 -1.12 18.99
C GLY A 64 12.17 -2.49 18.56
N HIS A 65 11.41 -2.57 17.46
CA HIS A 65 10.90 -3.85 16.96
C HIS A 65 11.98 -4.64 16.21
N ASN A 66 11.95 -5.96 16.37
CA ASN A 66 12.82 -6.85 15.63
C ASN A 66 12.30 -7.05 14.20
N PHE A 67 13.18 -6.86 13.21
CA PHE A 67 12.87 -7.09 11.79
C PHE A 67 12.49 -8.54 11.47
N THR A 68 12.88 -9.49 12.31
CA THR A 68 12.55 -10.91 12.12
C THR A 68 11.21 -11.30 12.74
N SER A 69 10.49 -10.38 13.39
CA SER A 69 9.17 -10.68 13.93
C SER A 69 8.21 -11.11 12.81
N PRO A 70 7.50 -12.25 12.93
CA PRO A 70 6.66 -12.78 11.86
C PRO A 70 5.63 -11.78 11.30
N TRP A 71 4.97 -11.02 12.17
CA TRP A 71 4.00 -9.99 11.77
C TRP A 71 4.62 -8.90 10.88
N LEU A 72 5.89 -8.56 11.12
CA LEU A 72 6.63 -7.53 10.39
C LEU A 72 7.04 -8.06 9.03
N ILE A 73 7.54 -9.31 8.96
CA ILE A 73 7.86 -9.99 7.69
C ILE A 73 6.63 -10.02 6.78
N VAL A 74 5.46 -10.42 7.32
CA VAL A 74 4.21 -10.43 6.55
C VAL A 74 3.87 -9.04 6.01
N LYS A 75 3.98 -7.98 6.83
CA LYS A 75 3.73 -6.60 6.36
C LYS A 75 4.73 -6.16 5.28
N MET A 76 6.00 -6.54 5.40
CA MET A 76 7.02 -6.26 4.38
C MET A 76 6.65 -6.91 3.05
N LEU A 77 6.23 -8.18 3.07
CA LEU A 77 5.75 -8.87 1.87
C LEU A 77 4.51 -8.20 1.27
N ILE A 78 3.59 -7.72 2.10
CA ILE A 78 2.41 -6.98 1.62
C ILE A 78 2.82 -5.66 0.96
N TRP A 79 3.74 -4.89 1.54
CA TRP A 79 4.21 -3.64 0.91
C TRP A 79 4.89 -3.89 -0.44
N LEU A 80 5.67 -4.97 -0.55
CA LEU A 80 6.25 -5.40 -1.83
C LEU A 80 5.17 -5.83 -2.84
N ALA A 81 4.17 -6.61 -2.40
CA ALA A 81 3.05 -7.01 -3.23
C ALA A 81 2.25 -5.79 -3.73
N LEU A 82 2.02 -4.81 -2.85
CA LEU A 82 1.41 -3.53 -3.22
C LEU A 82 2.27 -2.83 -4.28
N GLY A 83 3.59 -2.76 -4.13
CA GLY A 83 4.47 -2.19 -5.16
C GLY A 83 4.39 -2.89 -6.52
N GLY A 84 4.23 -4.22 -6.54
CA GLY A 84 4.06 -4.98 -7.79
C GLY A 84 2.67 -4.84 -8.42
N LEU A 85 1.63 -4.64 -7.61
CA LEU A 85 0.23 -4.58 -8.05
C LEU A 85 -0.03 -3.51 -9.11
N ILE A 86 0.65 -2.37 -9.06
CA ILE A 86 0.51 -1.30 -10.06
C ILE A 86 0.76 -1.77 -11.49
N VAL A 87 1.67 -2.74 -11.67
CA VAL A 87 1.99 -3.31 -12.99
C VAL A 87 0.81 -4.11 -13.51
N LEU A 88 0.20 -4.95 -12.66
CA LEU A 88 -0.97 -5.74 -13.02
C LEU A 88 -2.18 -4.85 -13.32
N ILE A 89 -2.43 -3.84 -12.48
CA ILE A 89 -3.56 -2.91 -12.65
C ILE A 89 -3.48 -2.18 -13.99
N ASN A 90 -2.28 -1.76 -14.40
CA ASN A 90 -2.08 -1.01 -15.64
C ASN A 90 -1.95 -1.89 -16.89
N ARG A 91 -1.41 -3.12 -16.77
CA ARG A 91 -1.17 -4.01 -17.91
C ARG A 91 -2.26 -5.04 -18.16
N LYS A 92 -3.08 -5.38 -17.16
CA LYS A 92 -4.13 -6.38 -17.25
C LYS A 92 -5.48 -5.85 -16.73
N PRO A 93 -6.13 -4.91 -17.46
CA PRO A 93 -7.41 -4.32 -17.05
C PRO A 93 -8.51 -5.36 -16.76
N GLN A 94 -8.49 -6.50 -17.46
CA GLN A 94 -9.42 -7.61 -17.25
C GLN A 94 -9.38 -8.21 -15.83
N LEU A 95 -8.31 -7.96 -15.07
CA LEU A 95 -8.17 -8.41 -13.69
C LEU A 95 -8.67 -7.38 -12.67
N ALA A 96 -9.14 -6.20 -13.09
CA ALA A 96 -9.41 -5.07 -12.17
C ALA A 96 -10.35 -5.44 -11.00
N VAL A 97 -11.45 -6.15 -11.26
CA VAL A 97 -12.38 -6.57 -10.19
C VAL A 97 -11.71 -7.54 -9.21
N MET A 98 -10.92 -8.50 -9.70
CA MET A 98 -10.16 -9.41 -8.84
C MET A 98 -9.13 -8.63 -8.00
N LEU A 99 -8.38 -7.73 -8.63
CA LEU A 99 -7.35 -6.92 -7.98
C LEU A 99 -7.93 -5.95 -6.94
N TRP A 100 -9.17 -5.50 -7.11
CA TRP A 100 -9.90 -4.72 -6.11
C TRP A 100 -10.07 -5.50 -4.81
N TRP A 101 -10.56 -6.74 -4.90
CA TRP A 101 -10.73 -7.60 -3.72
C TRP A 101 -9.40 -8.04 -3.12
N VAL A 102 -8.39 -8.31 -3.95
CA VAL A 102 -7.03 -8.56 -3.48
C VAL A 102 -6.47 -7.36 -2.70
N LEU A 103 -6.70 -6.14 -3.17
CA LEU A 103 -6.24 -4.93 -2.49
C LEU A 103 -6.89 -4.78 -1.09
N ILE A 104 -8.20 -5.05 -0.99
CA ILE A 104 -8.91 -5.05 0.29
C ILE A 104 -8.34 -6.14 1.21
N ALA A 105 -8.14 -7.36 0.70
CA ALA A 105 -7.60 -8.47 1.47
C ALA A 105 -6.19 -8.18 2.00
N LEU A 106 -5.31 -7.63 1.16
CA LEU A 106 -3.96 -7.22 1.58
C LEU A 106 -4.00 -6.14 2.67
N GLY A 107 -4.88 -5.16 2.53
CA GLY A 107 -5.11 -4.13 3.55
C GLY A 107 -5.57 -4.71 4.88
N ALA A 108 -6.56 -5.60 4.85
CA ALA A 108 -7.10 -6.26 6.03
C ALA A 108 -6.03 -7.11 6.74
N ILE A 109 -5.27 -7.93 5.99
CA ILE A 109 -4.20 -8.75 6.55
C ILE A 109 -3.13 -7.85 7.18
N ALA A 110 -2.70 -6.77 6.50
CA ALA A 110 -1.70 -5.85 7.03
C ALA A 110 -2.15 -5.16 8.33
N ALA A 111 -3.44 -4.83 8.44
CA ALA A 111 -4.02 -4.27 9.66
C ALA A 111 -4.07 -5.31 10.80
N SER A 112 -4.57 -6.51 10.51
CA SER A 112 -4.65 -7.62 11.48
C SER A 112 -3.28 -7.99 12.05
N MET A 113 -2.22 -7.96 11.23
CA MET A 113 -0.85 -8.21 11.70
C MET A 113 -0.40 -7.21 12.77
N VAL A 114 -0.88 -5.96 12.73
CA VAL A 114 -0.51 -4.94 13.72
C VAL A 114 -1.36 -5.01 14.98
N TYR A 115 -2.68 -5.15 14.80
CA TYR A 115 -3.62 -4.96 15.90
C TYR A 115 -4.02 -6.24 16.61
N ILE A 116 -3.82 -7.41 15.98
CA ILE A 116 -4.25 -8.70 16.52
C ILE A 116 -3.03 -9.60 16.80
N VAL A 117 -2.08 -9.69 15.86
CA VAL A 117 -0.99 -10.70 15.92
C VAL A 117 0.31 -10.17 16.54
N ARG A 118 0.47 -8.86 16.65
CA ARG A 118 1.71 -8.24 17.14
C ARG A 118 2.01 -8.56 18.62
N PHE A 119 0.97 -8.85 19.41
CA PHE A 119 1.02 -9.08 20.86
C PHE A 119 1.14 -10.58 21.17
#